data_AF-A0AA42B710-F1
#
_entry.id   AF-A0AA42B710-F1
#
_cell.length_a   1.000
_cell.length_b   1.000
_cell.length_c   1.000
_cell.angle_alpha   90.00
_cell.angle_beta   90.00
_cell.angle_gamma   90.00
#
_symmetry.space_group_name_H-M   'P 1'
#
loop_
_entity.id
_entity.type
_entity.pdbx_description
1 polymer ?
#
loop_
_entity_poly.entity_id
_entity_poly.type
_entity_poly.pdbx_seq_one_letter_code
_entity_poly.pdbx_strand_id
1 'polypeptide(L)'
;MAAHLVVFDAMNLIRRIYAVHENQGDAIERVQSQTERMMFTILNQLSATHTVAVFDGDTPGWRHQLWPQYKVSRSPLPEQLSSNLALIQDTWWAAGIDSVLPDNDEADDVIATLAVKSEAHGVAVTIVSTDQGFCQILSDNVHQYDGFNKKFLSRDNYLQKFGINTQCWTQYKALTGESGSDIPGISGFGPKTAKDFVNSQFDESTLAPAKLKSWQEEKENFQLFEQLMTLECHRLLDFKLSALRRKE
;
A
#
# COMPACT_ATOMS: atom_id res chain seq x y z
N MET A 1 9.77 -6.11 26.41
CA MET A 1 9.62 -6.62 25.02
C MET A 1 10.10 -5.55 24.07
N ALA A 2 10.78 -5.91 22.98
CA ALA A 2 11.12 -4.95 21.92
C ALA A 2 9.82 -4.38 21.32
N ALA A 3 9.83 -3.10 20.95
CA ALA A 3 8.66 -2.48 20.36
C ALA A 3 8.43 -3.04 18.94
N HIS A 4 7.20 -3.48 18.70
CA HIS A 4 6.69 -3.91 17.42
C HIS A 4 5.39 -3.16 17.12
N LEU A 5 5.37 -2.41 16.02
CA LEU A 5 4.22 -1.71 15.46
C LEU A 5 3.58 -2.57 14.36
N VAL A 6 2.28 -2.82 14.46
CA VAL A 6 1.50 -3.39 13.36
C VAL A 6 0.60 -2.31 12.79
N VAL A 7 0.70 -2.07 11.49
CA VAL A 7 -0.09 -1.06 10.78
C VAL A 7 -1.02 -1.76 9.82
N PHE A 8 -2.33 -1.50 9.92
CA PHE A 8 -3.34 -2.07 9.03
C PHE A 8 -3.72 -1.06 7.94
N ASP A 9 -3.65 -1.50 6.68
CA ASP A 9 -4.28 -0.80 5.56
C ASP A 9 -5.79 -1.08 5.60
N ALA A 10 -6.55 -0.14 6.16
CA ALA A 10 -7.94 -0.37 6.53
C ALA A 10 -8.81 -0.67 5.31
N MET A 11 -8.70 0.15 4.27
CA MET A 11 -9.55 0.05 3.09
C MET A 11 -9.18 -1.17 2.23
N ASN A 12 -7.91 -1.59 2.21
CA ASN A 12 -7.53 -2.87 1.60
C ASN A 12 -8.22 -4.06 2.27
N LEU A 13 -8.21 -4.11 3.61
CA LEU A 13 -8.86 -5.20 4.35
C LEU A 13 -10.38 -5.18 4.17
N ILE A 14 -11.00 -4.03 4.41
CA ILE A 14 -12.45 -3.84 4.36
C ILE A 14 -12.99 -4.21 2.97
N ARG A 15 -12.41 -3.65 1.89
CA ARG A 15 -12.91 -3.87 0.52
C ARG A 15 -12.77 -5.32 0.10
N ARG A 16 -11.67 -6.00 0.46
CA ARG A 16 -11.48 -7.41 0.09
C ARG A 16 -12.46 -8.34 0.79
N ILE A 17 -12.76 -8.10 2.07
CA ILE A 17 -13.77 -8.90 2.78
C ILE A 17 -15.17 -8.57 2.25
N TYR A 18 -15.48 -7.29 2.02
CA TYR A 18 -16.77 -6.89 1.47
C TYR A 18 -17.02 -7.52 0.10
N ALA A 19 -16.04 -7.52 -0.81
CA ALA A 19 -16.20 -8.11 -2.15
C ALA A 19 -16.58 -9.61 -2.13
N VAL A 20 -16.23 -10.35 -1.08
CA VAL A 20 -16.64 -11.75 -0.91
C VAL A 20 -18.11 -11.88 -0.47
N HIS A 21 -18.64 -10.86 0.21
CA HIS A 21 -19.94 -10.88 0.87
C HIS A 21 -20.95 -9.87 0.30
N GLU A 22 -20.61 -9.09 -0.72
CA GLU A 22 -21.41 -7.94 -1.22
C GLU A 22 -22.85 -8.29 -1.60
N ASN A 23 -23.11 -9.55 -1.95
CA ASN A 23 -24.44 -10.05 -2.34
C ASN A 23 -25.23 -10.65 -1.16
N GLN A 24 -24.70 -10.55 0.07
CA GLN A 24 -25.28 -11.12 1.29
C GLN A 24 -25.92 -10.00 2.12
N GLY A 25 -27.09 -10.27 2.70
CA GLY A 25 -27.82 -9.27 3.51
C GLY A 25 -27.08 -8.84 4.79
N ASP A 26 -26.10 -9.64 5.23
CA ASP A 26 -25.27 -9.44 6.42
C ASP A 26 -23.81 -9.04 6.09
N ALA A 27 -23.59 -8.44 4.92
CA ALA A 27 -22.24 -8.11 4.43
C ALA A 27 -21.45 -7.23 5.40
N ILE A 28 -22.08 -6.23 6.02
CA ILE A 28 -21.42 -5.29 6.93
C ILE A 28 -21.03 -5.96 8.23
N GLU A 29 -21.93 -6.75 8.81
CA GLU A 29 -21.67 -7.52 10.03
C GLU A 29 -20.53 -8.53 9.82
N ARG A 30 -20.45 -9.12 8.62
CA ARG A 30 -19.34 -9.99 8.22
C ARG A 30 -18.03 -9.22 8.08
N VAL A 31 -18.05 -8.03 7.48
CA VAL A 31 -16.86 -7.17 7.40
C VAL A 31 -16.36 -6.82 8.79
N GLN A 32 -17.23 -6.37 9.69
CA GLN A 32 -16.88 -6.06 11.08
C GLN A 32 -16.24 -7.25 11.79
N SER A 33 -16.98 -8.37 11.87
CA SER A 33 -16.53 -9.54 12.64
C SER A 33 -15.29 -10.21 12.05
N GLN A 34 -15.13 -10.26 10.72
CA GLN A 34 -13.96 -10.88 10.10
C GLN A 34 -12.72 -9.98 10.14
N THR A 35 -12.86 -8.66 9.94
CA THR A 35 -11.73 -7.73 10.09
C THR A 35 -11.25 -7.72 11.54
N GLU A 36 -12.15 -7.58 12.51
CA GLU A 36 -11.81 -7.63 13.94
C GLU A 36 -11.07 -8.92 14.31
N ARG A 37 -11.64 -10.09 13.93
CA ARG A 37 -11.01 -11.39 14.20
C ARG A 37 -9.64 -11.52 13.53
N MET A 38 -9.51 -11.07 12.28
CA MET A 38 -8.25 -11.11 11.55
C MET A 38 -7.20 -10.25 12.24
N MET A 39 -7.53 -9.00 12.55
CA MET A 39 -6.63 -8.05 13.21
C MET A 39 -6.21 -8.56 14.57
N PHE A 40 -7.15 -9.02 15.41
CA PHE A 40 -6.83 -9.62 16.72
C PHE A 40 -5.90 -10.83 16.60
N THR A 41 -6.16 -11.72 15.64
CA THR A 41 -5.31 -12.90 15.39
C THR A 41 -3.89 -12.47 15.01
N ILE A 42 -3.75 -11.53 14.09
CA ILE A 42 -2.46 -11.03 13.61
C ILE A 42 -1.70 -10.35 14.74
N LEU A 43 -2.35 -9.45 15.48
CA LEU A 43 -1.73 -8.72 16.57
C LEU A 43 -1.18 -9.64 17.67
N ASN A 44 -1.89 -10.72 17.98
CA ASN A 44 -1.44 -11.70 18.96
C ASN A 44 -0.34 -12.61 18.40
N GLN A 45 -0.50 -13.11 17.18
CA GLN A 45 0.52 -13.92 16.50
C GLN A 45 1.86 -13.18 16.41
N LEU A 46 1.81 -11.88 16.14
CA LEU A 46 2.98 -11.02 15.98
C LEU A 46 3.48 -10.39 17.28
N SER A 47 2.82 -10.69 18.42
CA SER A 47 3.12 -10.07 19.73
C SER A 47 3.25 -8.54 19.63
N ALA A 48 2.33 -7.92 18.89
CA ALA A 48 2.35 -6.49 18.61
C ALA A 48 2.27 -5.70 19.92
N THR A 49 3.08 -4.65 20.05
CA THR A 49 3.08 -3.73 21.20
C THR A 49 2.33 -2.43 20.90
N HIS A 50 2.32 -2.04 19.62
CA HIS A 50 1.65 -0.86 19.10
C HIS A 50 0.82 -1.29 17.89
N THR A 51 -0.31 -0.62 17.66
CA THR A 51 -1.17 -0.89 16.51
C THR A 51 -1.89 0.38 16.05
N VAL A 52 -2.16 0.45 14.75
CA VAL A 52 -3.04 1.46 14.17
C VAL A 52 -3.63 0.94 12.86
N ALA A 53 -4.86 1.33 12.55
CA ALA A 53 -5.44 1.18 11.23
C ALA A 53 -5.42 2.53 10.51
N VAL A 54 -5.04 2.56 9.23
CA VAL A 54 -5.00 3.79 8.44
C VAL A 54 -6.07 3.71 7.36
N PHE A 55 -6.99 4.67 7.36
CA PHE A 55 -8.04 4.82 6.37
C PHE A 55 -7.59 5.75 5.24
N ASP A 56 -8.24 5.65 4.08
CA ASP A 56 -8.08 6.63 3.01
C ASP A 56 -8.68 7.98 3.45
N GLY A 57 -8.03 9.08 3.06
CA GLY A 57 -8.58 10.43 3.24
C GLY A 57 -9.74 10.75 2.28
N ASP A 58 -10.51 11.78 2.61
CA ASP A 58 -11.74 12.16 1.89
C ASP A 58 -11.48 13.03 0.63
N THR A 59 -10.24 13.48 0.40
CA THR A 59 -9.92 14.45 -0.65
C THR A 59 -9.02 13.88 -1.75
N PRO A 60 -9.08 14.44 -2.97
CA PRO A 60 -8.11 14.11 -4.01
C PRO A 60 -6.70 14.46 -3.53
N GLY A 61 -5.92 13.42 -3.23
CA GLY A 61 -4.55 13.56 -2.76
C GLY A 61 -3.62 14.19 -3.80
N TRP A 62 -2.38 14.44 -3.39
CA TRP A 62 -1.35 15.09 -4.21
C TRP A 62 -1.11 14.39 -5.56
N ARG A 63 -1.31 13.06 -5.66
CA ARG A 63 -1.18 12.31 -6.92
C ARG A 63 -2.21 12.72 -7.96
N HIS A 64 -3.45 12.95 -7.54
CA HIS A 64 -4.51 13.42 -8.43
C HIS A 64 -4.26 14.87 -8.88
N GLN A 65 -3.71 15.71 -8.00
CA GLN A 65 -3.32 17.08 -8.35
C GLN A 65 -2.18 17.11 -9.38
N LEU A 66 -1.24 16.17 -9.28
CA LEU A 66 -0.12 16.03 -10.20
C LEU A 66 -0.52 15.37 -11.53
N TRP A 67 -1.42 14.38 -11.48
CA TRP A 67 -1.92 13.65 -12.64
C TRP A 67 -3.44 13.45 -12.53
N PRO A 68 -4.25 14.29 -13.19
CA PRO A 68 -5.71 14.24 -13.07
C PRO A 68 -6.37 12.93 -13.53
N GLN A 69 -5.65 12.07 -14.24
CA GLN A 69 -6.15 10.73 -14.63
C GLN A 69 -5.90 9.67 -13.54
N TYR A 70 -5.18 9.98 -12.47
CA TYR A 70 -4.87 9.02 -11.40
C TYR A 70 -6.14 8.53 -10.69
N LYS A 71 -6.34 7.21 -10.69
CA LYS A 71 -7.47 6.49 -10.06
C LYS A 71 -8.87 6.99 -10.49
N VAL A 72 -9.01 7.62 -11.67
CA VAL A 72 -10.30 8.13 -12.18
C VAL A 72 -11.28 7.01 -12.53
N SER A 73 -10.80 5.85 -12.99
CA SER A 73 -11.67 4.71 -13.32
C SER A 73 -12.09 3.90 -12.09
N ARG A 74 -11.53 4.20 -10.91
CA ARG A 74 -11.82 3.49 -9.67
C ARG A 74 -13.28 3.69 -9.30
N SER A 75 -14.03 2.59 -9.29
CA SER A 75 -15.44 2.65 -8.89
C SER A 75 -15.59 3.19 -7.47
N PRO A 76 -16.61 4.02 -7.21
CA PRO A 76 -16.87 4.53 -5.87
C PRO A 76 -17.10 3.37 -4.90
N LEU A 77 -16.89 3.64 -3.62
CA LEU A 77 -17.24 2.68 -2.58
C LEU A 77 -18.75 2.39 -2.65
N PRO A 78 -19.20 1.13 -2.59
CA PRO A 78 -20.62 0.81 -2.56
C PRO A 78 -21.32 1.54 -1.41
N GLU A 79 -22.51 2.10 -1.65
CA GLU A 79 -23.23 2.96 -0.68
C GLU A 79 -23.45 2.28 0.68
N GLN A 80 -23.75 0.98 0.66
CA GLN A 80 -23.90 0.17 1.86
C GLN A 80 -22.61 0.16 2.68
N LEU A 81 -21.44 0.08 2.03
CA LEU A 81 -20.16 0.08 2.71
C LEU A 81 -19.75 1.49 3.15
N SER A 82 -19.91 2.50 2.29
CA SER A 82 -19.56 3.89 2.63
C SER A 82 -20.34 4.41 3.83
N SER A 83 -21.64 4.10 3.90
CA SER A 83 -22.51 4.52 5.01
C SER A 83 -22.20 3.82 6.33
N ASN A 84 -21.41 2.74 6.32
CA ASN A 84 -21.10 1.93 7.49
C ASN A 84 -19.60 1.92 7.86
N LEU A 85 -18.77 2.77 7.22
CA LEU A 85 -17.34 2.87 7.58
C LEU A 85 -17.13 3.31 9.04
N ALA A 86 -17.92 4.26 9.52
CA ALA A 86 -17.87 4.71 10.91
C ALA A 86 -18.19 3.57 11.89
N LEU A 87 -19.17 2.73 11.57
CA LEU A 87 -19.54 1.58 12.39
C LEU A 87 -18.40 0.52 12.44
N ILE A 88 -17.70 0.31 11.32
CA ILE A 88 -16.51 -0.56 11.29
C ILE A 88 -15.39 0.03 12.15
N GLN A 89 -15.14 1.34 12.07
CA GLN A 89 -14.17 2.03 12.92
C GLN A 89 -14.51 1.91 14.41
N ASP A 90 -15.76 2.11 14.79
CA ASP A 90 -16.22 1.96 16.18
C ASP A 90 -15.98 0.54 16.71
N THR A 91 -16.15 -0.47 15.85
CA THR A 91 -15.88 -1.87 16.17
C THR A 91 -14.40 -2.08 16.46
N TRP A 92 -13.52 -1.54 15.61
CA TRP A 92 -12.07 -1.64 15.81
C TRP A 92 -11.60 -0.87 17.04
N TRP A 93 -12.18 0.31 17.29
CA TRP A 93 -11.90 1.09 18.49
C TRP A 93 -12.29 0.33 19.77
N ALA A 94 -13.46 -0.30 19.77
CA ALA A 94 -13.91 -1.17 20.88
C ALA A 94 -12.98 -2.38 21.09
N ALA A 95 -12.36 -2.88 20.01
CA ALA A 95 -11.33 -3.93 20.06
C ALA A 95 -9.92 -3.41 20.42
N GLY A 96 -9.78 -2.12 20.77
CA GLY A 96 -8.51 -1.52 21.19
C GLY A 96 -7.57 -1.14 20.04
N ILE A 97 -8.10 -1.03 18.83
CA ILE A 97 -7.34 -0.65 17.63
C ILE A 97 -7.74 0.76 17.21
N ASP A 98 -6.81 1.70 17.37
CA ASP A 98 -7.01 3.08 16.95
C ASP A 98 -6.95 3.23 15.44
N SER A 99 -7.61 4.26 14.92
CA SER A 99 -7.68 4.55 13.49
C SER A 99 -7.19 5.96 13.17
N VAL A 100 -6.42 6.10 12.10
CA VAL A 100 -5.97 7.39 11.56
C VAL A 100 -6.69 7.64 10.24
N LEU A 101 -7.33 8.81 10.16
CA LEU A 101 -7.94 9.33 8.94
C LEU A 101 -7.12 10.55 8.52
N PRO A 102 -6.34 10.47 7.44
CA PRO A 102 -5.60 11.62 6.93
C PRO A 102 -6.53 12.62 6.22
N ASP A 103 -6.40 13.90 6.53
CA ASP A 103 -7.25 14.94 5.92
C ASP A 103 -6.99 15.14 4.42
N ASN A 104 -5.75 14.92 3.95
CA ASN A 104 -5.33 15.18 2.56
C ASN A 104 -4.26 14.25 1.99
N ASP A 105 -3.96 13.15 2.68
CA ASP A 105 -2.96 12.17 2.26
C ASP A 105 -3.61 10.82 1.94
N GLU A 106 -3.00 10.06 1.03
CA GLU A 106 -3.38 8.66 0.82
C GLU A 106 -2.91 7.82 2.00
N ALA A 107 -3.69 6.79 2.37
CA ALA A 107 -3.36 5.88 3.45
C ALA A 107 -1.95 5.30 3.27
N ASP A 108 -1.58 4.97 2.03
CA ASP A 108 -0.30 4.37 1.68
C ASP A 108 0.90 5.23 2.10
N ASP A 109 0.83 6.56 1.93
CA ASP A 109 1.90 7.49 2.30
C ASP A 109 2.00 7.64 3.84
N VAL A 110 0.85 7.64 4.53
CA VAL A 110 0.81 7.67 6.00
C VAL A 110 1.40 6.38 6.58
N ILE A 111 1.05 5.22 6.01
CA ILE A 111 1.59 3.91 6.40
C ILE A 111 3.10 3.87 6.15
N ALA A 112 3.56 4.33 4.98
CA ALA A 112 4.98 4.39 4.64
C ALA A 112 5.76 5.29 5.59
N THR A 113 5.20 6.47 5.89
CA THR A 113 5.77 7.42 6.85
C THR A 113 5.86 6.82 8.25
N LEU A 114 4.82 6.13 8.72
CA LEU A 114 4.82 5.43 10.00
C LEU A 114 5.90 4.35 10.06
N ALA A 115 6.03 3.57 8.99
CA ALA A 115 6.99 2.47 8.91
C ALA A 115 8.44 2.98 9.00
N VAL A 116 8.80 3.92 8.12
CA VAL A 116 10.17 4.47 8.05
C VAL A 116 10.53 5.23 9.33
N LYS A 117 9.61 6.04 9.87
CA LYS A 117 9.89 6.76 11.12
C LYS A 117 10.04 5.81 12.31
N SER A 118 9.23 4.76 12.39
CA SER A 118 9.32 3.79 13.49
C SER A 118 10.61 2.98 13.41
N GLU A 119 10.99 2.53 12.22
CA GLU A 119 12.27 1.85 11.98
C GLU A 119 13.45 2.72 12.40
N ALA A 120 13.45 4.01 12.06
CA ALA A 120 14.51 4.94 12.45
C ALA A 120 14.67 5.07 13.98
N HIS A 121 13.65 4.70 14.75
CA HIS A 121 13.66 4.64 16.22
C HIS A 121 13.89 3.22 16.77
N GLY A 122 14.30 2.27 15.94
CA GLY A 122 14.58 0.88 16.32
C GLY A 122 13.32 0.05 16.61
N VAL A 123 12.16 0.46 16.08
CA VAL A 123 10.89 -0.26 16.25
C VAL A 123 10.67 -1.13 15.02
N ALA A 124 10.44 -2.44 15.24
CA ALA A 124 10.04 -3.34 14.16
C ALA A 124 8.63 -2.97 13.68
N VAL A 125 8.38 -3.08 12.37
CA VAL A 125 7.10 -2.73 11.76
C VAL A 125 6.60 -3.87 10.88
N THR A 126 5.31 -4.20 11.02
CA THR A 126 4.59 -5.05 10.07
C THR A 126 3.42 -4.30 9.47
N ILE A 127 3.43 -4.11 8.16
CA ILE A 127 2.33 -3.56 7.36
C ILE A 127 1.42 -4.71 6.94
N VAL A 128 0.15 -4.65 7.30
CA VAL A 128 -0.86 -5.65 6.92
C VAL A 128 -1.64 -5.10 5.73
N SER A 129 -1.20 -5.47 4.53
CA SER A 129 -1.82 -5.10 3.25
C SER A 129 -1.42 -6.12 2.18
N THR A 130 -2.24 -6.25 1.14
CA THR A 130 -1.85 -6.98 -0.08
C THR A 130 -1.38 -6.08 -1.22
N ASP A 131 -1.32 -4.77 -1.01
CA ASP A 131 -0.83 -3.83 -2.01
C ASP A 131 0.67 -4.04 -2.25
N GLN A 132 1.07 -4.20 -3.50
CA GLN A 132 2.48 -4.41 -3.85
C GLN A 132 3.31 -3.14 -3.77
N GLY A 133 2.69 -1.95 -3.71
CA GLY A 133 3.36 -0.67 -3.57
C GLY A 133 4.27 -0.59 -2.35
N PHE A 134 3.89 -1.21 -1.22
CA PHE A 134 4.70 -1.24 0.00
C PHE A 134 6.00 -2.02 -0.13
N CYS A 135 6.20 -2.82 -1.19
CA CYS A 135 7.43 -3.58 -1.33
C CYS A 135 8.67 -2.66 -1.42
N GLN A 136 8.50 -1.44 -1.94
CA GLN A 136 9.56 -0.45 -2.12
C GLN A 136 10.21 0.02 -0.80
N ILE A 137 9.51 -0.12 0.34
CA ILE A 137 9.99 0.27 1.67
C ILE A 137 10.35 -0.93 2.57
N LEU A 138 10.35 -2.16 2.04
CA LEU A 138 10.71 -3.33 2.83
C LEU A 138 12.20 -3.32 3.21
N SER A 139 12.47 -3.62 4.46
CA SER A 139 13.82 -3.65 5.04
C SER A 139 13.99 -4.88 5.94
N ASP A 140 15.00 -4.90 6.81
CA ASP A 140 15.15 -5.96 7.83
C ASP A 140 14.21 -5.73 9.02
N ASN A 141 13.71 -4.50 9.20
CA ASN A 141 12.79 -4.13 10.29
C ASN A 141 11.37 -3.80 9.80
N VAL A 142 11.19 -3.47 8.52
CA VAL A 142 9.88 -3.20 7.89
C VAL A 142 9.46 -4.39 7.05
N HIS A 143 8.38 -5.03 7.47
CA HIS A 143 7.82 -6.22 6.86
C HIS A 143 6.42 -5.96 6.31
N GLN A 144 6.01 -6.73 5.31
CA GLN A 144 4.62 -6.77 4.84
C GLN A 144 4.02 -8.15 5.09
N TYR A 145 2.77 -8.18 5.54
CA TYR A 145 2.04 -9.40 5.84
C TYR A 145 0.69 -9.44 5.12
N ASP A 146 0.48 -10.48 4.33
CA ASP A 146 -0.81 -10.76 3.69
C ASP A 146 -1.71 -11.49 4.70
N GLY A 147 -2.64 -10.75 5.31
CA GLY A 147 -3.58 -11.29 6.31
C GLY A 147 -4.53 -12.37 5.77
N PHE A 148 -4.75 -12.42 4.46
CA PHE A 148 -5.66 -13.38 3.82
C PHE A 148 -4.96 -14.70 3.51
N ASN A 149 -3.74 -14.62 2.98
CA ASN A 149 -2.91 -15.80 2.68
C ASN A 149 -2.03 -16.23 3.86
N LYS A 150 -2.05 -15.48 4.97
CA LYS A 150 -1.29 -15.73 6.20
C LYS A 150 0.21 -15.92 5.96
N LYS A 151 0.78 -15.03 5.17
CA LYS A 151 2.20 -15.10 4.78
C LYS A 151 2.87 -13.73 4.77
N PHE A 152 4.15 -13.72 5.11
CA PHE A 152 4.99 -12.55 4.88
C PHE A 152 5.30 -12.40 3.40
N LEU A 153 5.38 -11.14 2.97
CA LEU A 153 5.86 -10.74 1.65
C LEU A 153 7.23 -10.09 1.87
N SER A 154 8.28 -10.77 1.41
CA SER A 154 9.67 -10.34 1.57
C SER A 154 10.26 -9.85 0.25
N ARG A 155 11.36 -9.08 0.34
CA ARG A 155 12.16 -8.66 -0.83
C ARG A 155 12.52 -9.84 -1.72
N ASP A 156 12.88 -10.98 -1.14
CA ASP A 156 13.19 -12.22 -1.88
C ASP A 156 11.96 -12.79 -2.59
N ASN A 157 10.76 -12.74 -1.99
CA ASN A 157 9.55 -13.18 -2.67
C ASN A 157 9.24 -12.31 -3.90
N TYR A 158 9.45 -10.99 -3.80
CA TYR A 158 9.28 -10.09 -4.94
C TYR A 158 10.33 -10.35 -6.02
N LEU A 159 11.61 -10.49 -5.64
CA LEU A 159 12.69 -10.79 -6.58
C LEU A 159 12.45 -12.12 -7.30
N GLN A 160 12.07 -13.18 -6.58
CA GLN A 160 11.79 -14.49 -7.19
C GLN A 160 10.57 -14.43 -8.13
N LYS A 161 9.52 -13.70 -7.74
CA LYS A 161 8.27 -13.64 -8.50
C LYS A 161 8.37 -12.74 -9.75
N PHE A 162 9.02 -11.60 -9.62
CA PHE A 162 9.04 -10.56 -10.67
C PHE A 162 10.40 -10.42 -11.35
N GLY A 163 11.48 -10.91 -10.75
CA GLY A 163 12.85 -10.72 -11.23
C GLY A 163 13.33 -9.28 -11.09
N ILE A 164 12.74 -8.52 -10.16
CA ILE A 164 13.01 -7.10 -9.91
C ILE A 164 13.30 -6.91 -8.43
N ASN A 165 14.39 -6.19 -8.15
CA ASN A 165 14.70 -5.72 -6.80
C ASN A 165 13.64 -4.68 -6.38
N THR A 166 13.15 -4.77 -5.14
CA THR A 166 12.13 -3.86 -4.62
C THR A 166 12.54 -2.38 -4.66
N GLN A 167 13.85 -2.09 -4.62
CA GLN A 167 14.39 -0.73 -4.80
C GLN A 167 14.09 -0.14 -6.19
N CYS A 168 13.87 -0.99 -7.20
CA CYS A 168 13.51 -0.59 -8.56
C CYS A 168 12.03 -0.85 -8.86
N TRP A 169 11.20 -1.07 -7.83
CA TRP A 169 9.80 -1.44 -8.03
C TRP A 169 9.00 -0.32 -8.71
N THR A 170 9.15 0.91 -8.25
CA THR A 170 8.47 2.10 -8.79
C THR A 170 8.86 2.31 -10.26
N GLN A 171 10.13 2.18 -10.58
CA GLN A 171 10.69 2.22 -11.93
C GLN A 171 10.08 1.17 -12.84
N TYR A 172 10.08 -0.09 -12.39
CA TYR A 172 9.48 -1.20 -13.13
C TYR A 172 8.00 -0.93 -13.40
N LYS A 173 7.25 -0.50 -12.38
CA LYS A 173 5.83 -0.21 -12.51
C LYS A 173 5.56 1.03 -13.37
N ALA A 174 6.40 2.06 -13.33
CA ALA A 174 6.30 3.24 -14.18
C ALA A 174 6.51 2.91 -15.66
N LEU A 175 7.31 1.89 -15.95
CA LEU A 175 7.47 1.35 -17.31
C LEU A 175 6.26 0.49 -17.72
N THR A 176 5.80 -0.43 -16.86
CA THR A 176 4.74 -1.38 -17.22
C THR A 176 3.32 -0.84 -17.10
N GLY A 177 3.13 0.25 -16.36
CA GLY A 177 1.83 0.73 -15.92
C GLY A 177 1.26 -0.01 -14.71
N GLU A 178 0.21 0.58 -14.15
CA GLU A 178 -0.62 0.04 -13.07
C GLU A 178 -2.08 0.41 -13.33
N SER A 179 -2.86 -0.57 -13.80
CA SER A 179 -4.26 -0.38 -14.17
C SER A 179 -5.11 0.05 -12.98
N GLY A 180 -4.81 -0.42 -11.76
CA GLY A 180 -5.56 -0.02 -10.56
C GLY A 180 -5.43 1.46 -10.20
N SER A 181 -4.42 2.13 -10.75
CA SER A 181 -4.13 3.56 -10.54
C SER A 181 -4.27 4.40 -11.82
N ASP A 182 -4.78 3.81 -12.92
CA ASP A 182 -4.88 4.44 -14.23
C ASP A 182 -3.53 5.00 -14.76
N ILE A 183 -2.43 4.32 -14.41
CA ILE A 183 -1.10 4.67 -14.92
C ILE A 183 -0.81 3.78 -16.13
N PRO A 184 -0.70 4.33 -17.35
CA PRO A 184 -0.60 3.53 -18.57
C PRO A 184 0.78 2.88 -18.76
N GLY A 185 1.83 3.44 -18.15
CA GLY A 185 3.21 3.03 -18.41
C GLY A 185 3.74 3.60 -19.72
N ILE A 186 4.89 3.08 -20.17
CA ILE A 186 5.56 3.53 -21.40
C ILE A 186 5.24 2.58 -22.54
N SER A 187 4.97 3.14 -23.72
CA SER A 187 4.57 2.35 -24.88
C SER A 187 5.64 1.32 -25.27
N GLY A 188 5.24 0.06 -25.41
CA GLY A 188 6.16 -1.05 -25.74
C GLY A 188 6.94 -1.64 -24.56
N PHE A 189 6.78 -1.10 -23.34
CA PHE A 189 7.43 -1.59 -22.12
C PHE A 189 6.56 -2.57 -21.33
N GLY A 190 6.19 -3.70 -21.94
CA GLY A 190 5.57 -4.81 -21.21
C GLY A 190 6.52 -5.44 -20.16
N PRO A 191 6.02 -6.36 -19.31
CA PRO A 191 6.76 -6.91 -18.16
C PRO A 191 8.18 -7.40 -18.46
N LYS A 192 8.38 -8.11 -19.57
CA LYS A 192 9.71 -8.60 -19.96
C LYS A 192 10.66 -7.45 -20.33
N THR A 193 10.21 -6.54 -21.19
CA THR A 193 11.02 -5.39 -21.63
C THR A 193 11.40 -4.50 -20.45
N ALA A 194 10.42 -4.15 -19.60
CA ALA A 194 10.63 -3.31 -18.44
C ALA A 194 11.62 -3.96 -17.46
N LYS A 195 11.45 -5.26 -17.19
CA LYS A 195 12.36 -6.00 -16.31
C LYS A 195 13.80 -5.99 -16.84
N ASP A 196 13.98 -6.32 -18.11
CA ASP A 196 15.32 -6.38 -18.72
C ASP A 196 15.97 -4.98 -18.73
N PHE A 197 15.21 -3.92 -18.98
CA PHE A 197 15.69 -2.53 -19.01
C PHE A 197 16.03 -1.98 -17.62
N VAL A 198 15.23 -2.28 -16.59
CA VAL A 198 15.53 -1.92 -15.20
C VAL A 198 16.78 -2.65 -14.71
N ASN A 199 16.89 -3.96 -14.98
CA ASN A 199 18.04 -4.75 -14.57
C ASN A 199 19.33 -4.37 -15.32
N SER A 200 19.23 -3.84 -16.54
CA SER A 200 20.36 -3.23 -17.26
C SER A 200 20.68 -1.81 -16.78
N GLN A 201 20.01 -1.31 -15.74
CA GLN A 201 20.15 0.05 -15.22
C GLN A 201 19.87 1.11 -16.29
N PHE A 202 18.79 0.91 -17.05
CA PHE A 202 18.35 1.80 -18.12
C PHE A 202 19.37 1.95 -19.27
N ASP A 203 20.14 0.90 -19.55
CA ASP A 203 21.05 0.89 -20.70
C ASP A 203 20.25 0.89 -22.01
N GLU A 204 20.16 2.06 -22.64
CA GLU A 204 19.45 2.30 -23.89
C GLU A 204 19.97 1.43 -25.05
N SER A 205 21.23 0.94 -24.98
CA SER A 205 21.78 0.04 -26.01
C SER A 205 21.12 -1.34 -26.02
N THR A 206 20.44 -1.72 -24.94
CA THR A 206 19.66 -2.96 -24.86
C THR A 206 18.29 -2.87 -25.55
N LEU A 207 17.87 -1.67 -25.95
CA LEU A 207 16.56 -1.43 -26.56
C LEU A 207 16.60 -1.58 -28.08
N ALA A 208 15.59 -2.26 -28.63
CA ALA A 208 15.34 -2.23 -30.06
C ALA A 208 14.94 -0.80 -30.52
N PRO A 209 15.22 -0.39 -31.77
CA PRO A 209 15.02 0.99 -32.22
C PRO A 209 13.61 1.57 -31.95
N ALA A 210 12.55 0.78 -32.12
CA ALA A 210 11.19 1.22 -31.83
C ALA A 210 10.96 1.54 -30.34
N LYS A 211 11.52 0.74 -29.44
CA LYS A 211 11.41 0.93 -27.98
C LYS A 211 12.28 2.08 -27.50
N LEU A 212 13.46 2.24 -28.09
CA LEU A 212 14.34 3.37 -27.82
C LEU A 212 13.63 4.68 -28.18
N LYS A 213 12.97 4.72 -29.33
CA LYS A 213 12.16 5.87 -29.73
C LYS A 213 11.04 6.16 -28.72
N SER A 214 10.23 5.17 -28.35
CA SER A 214 9.16 5.35 -27.34
C SER A 214 9.71 5.83 -26.00
N TRP A 215 10.81 5.23 -25.52
CA TRP A 215 11.48 5.65 -24.29
C TRP A 215 11.92 7.13 -24.33
N GLN A 216 12.52 7.55 -25.43
CA GLN A 216 12.99 8.93 -25.60
C GLN A 216 11.83 9.93 -25.70
N GLU A 217 10.73 9.56 -26.37
CA GLU A 217 9.54 10.42 -26.51
C GLU A 217 8.72 10.52 -25.22
N GLU A 218 8.72 9.48 -24.37
CA GLU A 218 7.89 9.38 -23.18
C GLU A 218 8.68 9.48 -21.86
N LYS A 219 9.93 9.96 -21.91
CA LYS A 219 10.81 10.02 -20.74
C LYS A 219 10.26 10.88 -19.60
N GLU A 220 9.57 11.98 -19.93
CA GLU A 220 8.89 12.85 -18.95
C GLU A 220 7.70 12.13 -18.31
N ASN A 221 6.92 11.35 -19.08
CA ASN A 221 5.85 10.52 -18.56
C ASN A 221 6.40 9.45 -17.60
N PHE A 222 7.53 8.84 -17.93
CA PHE A 222 8.19 7.88 -17.04
C PHE A 222 8.53 8.51 -15.69
N GLN A 223 9.15 9.69 -15.68
CA GLN A 223 9.50 10.40 -14.44
C GLN A 223 8.26 10.75 -13.61
N LEU A 224 7.20 11.23 -14.27
CA LEU A 224 5.91 11.49 -13.63
C LEU A 224 5.32 10.20 -13.03
N PHE A 225 5.29 9.10 -13.78
CA PHE A 225 4.73 7.84 -13.31
C PHE A 225 5.55 7.23 -12.17
N GLU A 226 6.88 7.32 -12.22
CA GLU A 226 7.76 6.91 -11.12
C GLU A 226 7.48 7.74 -9.87
N GLN A 227 7.32 9.06 -10.02
CA GLN A 227 6.94 9.95 -8.91
C GLN A 227 5.58 9.54 -8.31
N LEU A 228 4.55 9.35 -9.14
CA LEU A 228 3.22 8.92 -8.67
C LEU A 228 3.25 7.56 -7.96
N MET A 229 4.15 6.66 -8.33
CA MET A 229 4.23 5.33 -7.70
C MET A 229 5.11 5.30 -6.44
N THR A 230 5.91 6.33 -6.25
CA THR A 230 6.78 6.45 -5.08
C THR A 230 5.94 6.82 -3.86
N LEU A 231 6.17 6.11 -2.75
CA LEU A 231 5.53 6.41 -1.47
C LEU A 231 6.24 7.57 -0.78
N GLU A 232 5.48 8.54 -0.30
CA GLU A 232 6.02 9.62 0.51
C GLU A 232 6.21 9.15 1.96
N CYS A 233 7.45 9.21 2.46
CA CYS A 233 7.84 8.61 3.73
C CYS A 233 8.14 9.65 4.83
N HIS A 234 8.04 10.95 4.51
CA HIS A 234 8.45 12.03 5.41
C HIS A 234 7.31 12.98 5.79
N ARG A 235 6.04 12.56 5.64
CA ARG A 235 4.87 13.37 6.04
C ARG A 235 4.93 13.75 7.52
N LEU A 236 4.42 14.92 7.88
CA LEU A 236 4.19 15.26 9.28
C LEU A 236 3.02 14.42 9.80
N LEU A 237 3.17 13.88 11.00
CA LEU A 237 2.13 13.12 11.69
C LEU A 237 1.84 13.84 12.99
N ASP A 238 0.57 14.14 13.25
CA ASP A 238 0.13 14.93 14.41
C ASP A 238 0.00 14.11 15.70
N PHE A 239 0.58 12.91 15.72
CA PHE A 239 0.56 12.02 16.87
C PHE A 239 1.92 11.36 17.10
N LYS A 240 2.15 10.91 18.34
CA LYS A 240 3.36 10.20 18.75
C LYS A 240 3.12 8.70 18.75
N LEU A 241 4.18 7.91 18.52
CA LEU A 241 4.12 6.44 18.59
C LEU A 241 3.50 5.92 19.91
N SER A 242 3.76 6.60 21.04
CA SER A 242 3.20 6.23 22.34
C SER A 242 1.67 6.25 22.39
N ALA A 243 1.01 7.03 21.53
CA ALA A 243 -0.45 7.05 21.40
C ALA A 243 -0.98 5.75 20.78
N LEU A 244 -0.16 5.04 20.00
CA LEU A 244 -0.52 3.80 19.30
C LEU A 244 -0.30 2.56 20.15
N ARG A 245 0.06 2.70 21.44
CA ARG A 245 0.32 1.55 22.30
C ARG A 245 -0.96 0.76 22.47
N ARG A 246 -0.90 -0.55 22.24
CA ARG A 246 -2.06 -1.44 22.43
C ARG A 246 -2.54 -1.35 23.87
N LYS A 247 -3.85 -1.21 24.03
CA LYS A 247 -4.52 -1.33 25.33
C LYS A 247 -4.67 -2.84 25.62
N GLU A 248 -4.28 -3.25 26.82
CA GLU A 248 -4.42 -4.63 27.30
C GLU A 248 -5.88 -4.97 27.61
#